data_AF-A0A8R7TQU1-F1
#
_entry.id   AF-A0A8R7TQU1-F1
#
_cell.length_a   1.000
_cell.length_b   1.000
_cell.length_c   1.000
_cell.angle_alpha   90.00
_cell.angle_beta   90.00
_cell.angle_gamma   90.00
#
_symmetry.space_group_name_H-M   'P 1'
#
loop_
_entity.id
_entity.type
_entity.pdbx_description
1 polymer ?
#
loop_
_entity_poly.entity_id
_entity_poly.type
_entity_poly.pdbx_seq_one_letter_code
_entity_poly.pdbx_strand_id
1 'polypeptide(L)'
;MAAHKRLHDGFEQDPDQPEKKRMERSVSFSTVIREAMVMKQVQSVFLVLEPLLRRVVQEEIQAGLVRSPRYIERSSPETPPAAEPPALRLAFLFPPALPIFTGSKIEDVHGEPLQVILVDAVTGSPCGALPQFMRVELVPLFGDFPPDGREDWTTGDFARGVVKERAGKRPLLTGDVGLTMRDGRAVVNDLQFTDNSSWVRCRKFRIGARVMPGSYEGGRVAEAMTDAFNVRDHRGELYRKHYPPALTDDVWRLEKIGKEGAFHRKLRQNGVETVQEFVRMLTVRPEMLRAIMGDGMTDRMWEVTTSHAKTCGAGDKVYAYAGHGATVYVNSLCQLVRLEFAGVECAAQQLSRDQKAYVHRLYVEAFEQRHSLQEAEPLPAAMLLHASSSSNSLPMLQNAAPAAPPPLPATPLWFPGNQELDLQIVDELSGGQGNFGFQMFQSNFG
;
A
#
# COMPACT_ATOMS: atom_id res chain seq x y z
N MET A 1 -35.48 14.65 -25.22
CA MET A 1 -36.61 14.77 -24.26
C MET A 1 -36.85 13.37 -23.74
N ALA A 2 -36.96 13.00 -22.47
CA ALA A 2 -37.04 13.56 -21.12
C ALA A 2 -36.81 12.30 -20.22
N ALA A 3 -36.53 12.28 -18.92
CA ALA A 3 -36.12 13.21 -17.88
C ALA A 3 -35.66 12.34 -16.68
N HIS A 4 -34.87 12.96 -15.82
CA HIS A 4 -34.39 12.51 -14.50
C HIS A 4 -35.47 12.14 -13.47
N LYS A 5 -35.08 11.32 -12.47
CA LYS A 5 -35.09 11.56 -10.99
C LYS A 5 -35.02 10.18 -10.29
N ARG A 6 -34.00 9.79 -9.49
CA ARG A 6 -33.47 10.23 -8.17
C ARG A 6 -34.50 10.33 -7.03
N LEU A 7 -34.01 9.91 -5.84
CA LEU A 7 -34.43 10.20 -4.44
C LEU A 7 -35.42 9.17 -3.85
N HIS A 8 -35.44 8.83 -2.55
CA HIS A 8 -34.69 9.23 -1.36
C HIS A 8 -34.95 8.21 -0.22
N ASP A 9 -34.07 8.24 0.78
CA ASP A 9 -34.17 7.78 2.18
C ASP A 9 -35.56 7.79 2.86
N GLY A 10 -35.65 6.99 3.93
CA GLY A 10 -36.53 7.29 5.06
C GLY A 10 -36.63 6.15 6.07
N PHE A 11 -35.83 6.22 7.14
CA PHE A 11 -35.97 5.42 8.36
C PHE A 11 -37.25 5.79 9.12
N GLU A 12 -37.97 4.81 9.66
CA GLU A 12 -38.63 4.93 10.97
C GLU A 12 -38.50 3.60 11.74
N GLN A 13 -38.16 3.74 13.02
CA GLN A 13 -38.00 2.71 14.04
C GLN A 13 -39.14 2.93 15.03
N ASP A 14 -39.82 1.88 15.48
CA ASP A 14 -40.44 1.83 16.81
C ASP A 14 -40.37 0.39 17.37
N PRO A 15 -40.25 0.21 18.69
CA PRO A 15 -39.73 -0.98 19.35
C PRO A 15 -40.85 -1.89 19.87
N ASP A 16 -40.61 -3.20 19.85
CA ASP A 16 -41.12 -4.08 20.90
C ASP A 16 -40.31 -5.38 20.93
N GLN A 17 -39.70 -5.65 22.08
CA GLN A 17 -38.94 -6.87 22.42
C GLN A 17 -39.90 -8.07 22.64
N PRO A 18 -39.47 -9.35 22.67
CA PRO A 18 -38.26 -9.81 23.37
C PRO A 18 -37.41 -10.90 22.68
N GLU A 19 -36.17 -10.98 23.17
CA GLU A 19 -35.13 -11.95 22.80
C GLU A 19 -35.56 -13.41 22.96
N LYS A 20 -35.34 -14.24 21.92
CA LYS A 20 -35.19 -15.70 22.06
C LYS A 20 -34.12 -16.26 21.11
N LYS A 21 -33.06 -16.77 21.73
CA LYS A 21 -32.25 -17.95 21.37
C LYS A 21 -31.73 -18.06 19.93
N ARG A 22 -30.42 -17.83 19.82
CA ARG A 22 -29.46 -18.48 18.90
C ARG A 22 -29.90 -19.89 18.52
N MET A 23 -30.28 -20.09 17.26
CA MET A 23 -30.43 -21.40 16.64
C MET A 23 -29.61 -21.42 15.36
N GLU A 24 -28.55 -22.23 15.37
CA GLU A 24 -27.70 -22.51 14.22
C GLU A 24 -28.56 -23.02 13.05
N ARG A 25 -28.37 -22.43 11.86
CA ARG A 25 -29.01 -22.91 10.64
C ARG A 25 -28.37 -24.24 10.25
N SER A 26 -29.03 -25.35 10.60
CA SER A 26 -28.72 -26.65 10.00
C SER A 26 -29.20 -26.65 8.54
N VAL A 27 -28.32 -27.02 7.63
CA VAL A 27 -28.67 -27.24 6.21
C VAL A 27 -29.62 -28.43 6.15
N SER A 28 -30.82 -28.20 5.59
CA SER A 28 -31.87 -29.21 5.51
C SER A 28 -31.43 -30.41 4.65
N PHE A 29 -31.53 -31.61 5.21
CA PHE A 29 -31.26 -32.90 4.56
C PHE A 29 -31.98 -33.07 3.20
N SER A 30 -33.13 -32.41 3.02
CA SER A 30 -33.89 -32.42 1.77
C SER A 30 -33.16 -31.77 0.59
N THR A 31 -32.29 -30.78 0.86
CA THR A 31 -31.53 -30.06 -0.17
C THR A 31 -30.36 -30.91 -0.68
N VAL A 32 -29.67 -31.59 0.22
CA VAL A 32 -28.55 -32.50 -0.10
C VAL A 32 -29.04 -33.72 -0.91
N ILE A 33 -30.21 -34.28 -0.56
CA ILE A 33 -30.79 -35.39 -1.33
C ILE A 33 -31.17 -34.94 -2.74
N ARG A 34 -31.71 -33.72 -2.90
CA ARG A 34 -32.08 -33.17 -4.21
C ARG A 34 -30.85 -32.96 -5.10
N GLU A 35 -29.76 -32.41 -4.56
CA GLU A 35 -28.50 -32.23 -5.29
C GLU A 35 -27.84 -33.56 -5.65
N ALA A 36 -27.87 -34.56 -4.74
CA ALA A 36 -27.34 -35.89 -5.02
C ALA A 36 -28.14 -36.62 -6.11
N MET A 37 -29.47 -36.47 -6.15
CA MET A 37 -30.30 -37.03 -7.22
C MET A 37 -30.04 -36.37 -8.58
N VAL A 38 -29.79 -35.06 -8.62
CA VAL A 38 -29.42 -34.33 -9.85
C VAL A 38 -28.05 -34.77 -10.35
N MET A 39 -27.04 -34.90 -9.49
CA MET A 39 -25.72 -35.41 -9.88
C MET A 39 -25.77 -36.85 -10.41
N LYS A 40 -26.60 -37.71 -9.79
CA LYS A 40 -26.77 -39.10 -10.24
C LYS A 40 -27.44 -39.21 -11.61
N GLN A 41 -28.38 -38.30 -11.93
CA GLN A 41 -28.96 -38.23 -13.27
C GLN A 41 -27.97 -37.72 -14.32
N VAL A 42 -27.17 -36.69 -14.02
CA VAL A 42 -26.17 -36.16 -14.98
C VAL A 42 -25.06 -37.18 -15.26
N GLN A 43 -24.59 -37.91 -14.25
CA GLN A 43 -23.62 -39.00 -14.44
C GLN A 43 -24.22 -40.16 -15.25
N SER A 44 -25.49 -40.51 -15.03
CA SER A 44 -26.20 -41.52 -15.81
C SER A 44 -26.32 -41.14 -17.29
N VAL A 45 -26.55 -39.86 -17.60
CA VAL A 45 -26.64 -39.37 -18.98
C VAL A 45 -25.26 -39.39 -19.65
N PHE A 46 -24.19 -39.05 -18.94
CA PHE A 46 -22.82 -39.12 -19.46
C PHE A 46 -22.39 -40.55 -19.81
N LEU A 47 -22.71 -41.53 -18.97
CA LEU A 47 -22.36 -42.94 -19.21
C LEU A 47 -23.13 -43.57 -20.38
N VAL A 48 -24.36 -43.08 -20.68
CA VAL A 48 -25.16 -43.56 -21.80
C VAL A 48 -24.75 -42.91 -23.13
N LEU A 49 -24.27 -41.66 -23.09
CA LEU A 49 -23.89 -40.91 -24.29
C LEU A 49 -22.42 -41.15 -24.72
N GLU A 50 -21.50 -41.47 -23.80
CA GLU A 50 -20.09 -41.75 -24.13
C GLU A 50 -19.94 -42.83 -25.22
N PRO A 51 -20.63 -43.99 -25.17
CA PRO A 51 -20.47 -45.03 -26.17
C PRO A 51 -21.01 -44.63 -27.54
N LEU A 52 -22.08 -43.82 -27.58
CA LEU A 52 -22.68 -43.33 -28.83
C LEU A 52 -21.79 -42.28 -29.49
N LEU A 53 -21.23 -41.35 -28.71
CA LEU A 53 -20.29 -40.35 -29.20
C LEU A 53 -18.99 -40.98 -29.68
N ARG A 54 -18.44 -41.97 -28.96
CA ARG A 54 -17.23 -42.68 -29.37
C ARG A 54 -17.45 -43.46 -30.69
N ARG A 55 -18.66 -44.01 -30.88
CA ARG A 55 -19.03 -44.74 -32.11
C ARG A 55 -19.21 -43.82 -33.31
N VAL A 56 -19.86 -42.66 -33.13
CA VAL A 56 -20.00 -41.64 -34.19
C VAL A 56 -18.64 -41.06 -34.59
N VAL A 57 -17.75 -40.81 -33.62
CA VAL A 57 -16.38 -40.35 -33.90
C VAL A 57 -15.57 -41.40 -34.66
N GLN A 58 -15.71 -42.69 -34.32
CA GLN A 58 -15.03 -43.76 -35.05
C GLN A 58 -15.61 -43.99 -36.45
N GLU A 59 -16.94 -43.90 -36.63
CA GLU A 59 -17.60 -43.98 -37.94
C GLU A 59 -17.23 -42.78 -38.83
N GLU A 60 -17.12 -41.56 -38.30
CA GLU A 60 -16.67 -40.38 -39.06
C GLU A 60 -15.18 -40.46 -39.45
N ILE A 61 -14.31 -40.99 -38.58
CA ILE A 61 -12.90 -41.22 -38.90
C ILE A 61 -12.75 -42.28 -40.00
N GLN A 62 -13.53 -43.37 -39.93
CA GLN A 62 -13.51 -44.41 -40.97
C GLN A 62 -14.17 -43.96 -42.27
N ALA A 63 -15.27 -43.20 -42.22
CA ALA A 63 -15.92 -42.62 -43.39
C ALA A 63 -15.05 -41.55 -44.08
N GLY A 64 -14.24 -40.81 -43.32
CA GLY A 64 -13.23 -39.89 -43.82
C GLY A 64 -12.06 -40.59 -44.51
N LEU A 65 -11.66 -41.77 -44.03
CA LEU A 65 -10.56 -42.55 -44.59
C LEU A 65 -10.93 -43.29 -45.89
N VAL A 66 -12.20 -43.69 -46.06
CA VAL A 66 -12.69 -44.44 -47.24
C VAL A 66 -13.07 -43.52 -48.41
N ARG A 67 -13.16 -42.19 -48.20
CA ARG A 67 -13.57 -41.21 -49.23
C ARG A 67 -12.44 -40.54 -50.02
N SER A 68 -11.19 -40.99 -49.92
CA SER A 68 -10.10 -40.47 -50.76
C SER A 68 -9.86 -41.36 -51.98
N PRO A 69 -10.25 -40.93 -53.20
CA PRO A 69 -9.92 -41.68 -54.40
C PRO A 69 -8.56 -41.21 -54.95
N ARG A 70 -7.78 -42.20 -55.39
CA ARG A 70 -6.63 -42.16 -56.31
C ARG A 70 -5.23 -42.09 -55.68
N TYR A 71 -4.76 -43.31 -55.41
CA TYR A 71 -3.46 -43.78 -55.88
C TYR A 71 -3.18 -43.27 -57.31
N ILE A 72 -2.19 -42.39 -57.43
CA ILE A 72 -1.35 -42.26 -58.61
C ILE A 72 0.08 -42.31 -58.06
N GLU A 73 0.87 -43.27 -58.55
CA GLU A 73 2.31 -43.31 -58.35
C GLU A 73 2.91 -41.92 -58.62
N ARG A 74 3.35 -41.26 -57.55
CA ARG A 74 4.24 -40.12 -57.64
C ARG A 74 5.42 -40.41 -56.72
N SER A 75 6.57 -40.44 -57.35
CA SER A 75 7.92 -40.45 -56.80
C SER A 75 8.01 -39.75 -55.45
N SER A 76 8.79 -40.39 -54.55
CA SER A 76 9.26 -39.88 -53.26
C SER A 76 9.27 -38.35 -53.21
N PRO A 77 8.53 -37.71 -52.29
CA PRO A 77 8.85 -36.33 -51.98
C PRO A 77 10.24 -36.32 -51.37
N GLU A 78 11.15 -35.58 -51.99
CA GLU A 78 12.42 -35.19 -51.39
C GLU A 78 12.17 -34.80 -49.95
N THR A 79 12.92 -35.42 -49.04
CA THR A 79 13.02 -34.96 -47.65
C THR A 79 13.36 -33.47 -47.73
N PRO A 80 12.56 -32.56 -47.14
CA PRO A 80 12.98 -31.18 -47.02
C PRO A 80 14.35 -31.20 -46.32
N PRO A 81 15.34 -30.39 -46.75
CA PRO A 81 16.64 -30.38 -46.11
C PRO A 81 16.42 -30.20 -44.60
N ALA A 82 17.01 -31.09 -43.80
CA ALA A 82 17.01 -30.97 -42.36
C ALA A 82 17.44 -29.53 -42.04
N ALA A 83 16.60 -28.78 -41.33
CA ALA A 83 16.87 -27.39 -41.01
C ALA A 83 18.27 -27.30 -40.40
N GLU A 84 19.18 -26.61 -41.09
CA GLU A 84 20.57 -26.51 -40.62
C GLU A 84 20.57 -25.98 -39.18
N PRO A 85 21.30 -26.62 -38.26
CA PRO A 85 21.38 -26.15 -36.89
C PRO A 85 21.91 -24.71 -36.89
N PRO A 86 21.32 -23.81 -36.09
CA PRO A 86 21.72 -22.41 -36.10
C PRO A 86 23.18 -22.30 -35.66
N ALA A 87 24.05 -21.78 -36.53
CA ALA A 87 25.45 -21.54 -36.19
C ALA A 87 25.62 -20.40 -35.18
N LEU A 88 24.60 -19.54 -35.04
CA LEU A 88 24.61 -18.34 -34.21
C LEU A 88 23.37 -18.32 -33.31
N ARG A 89 23.49 -17.75 -32.12
CA ARG A 89 22.36 -17.52 -31.21
C ARG A 89 22.45 -16.15 -30.54
N LEU A 90 21.29 -15.58 -30.25
CA LEU A 90 21.18 -14.42 -29.38
C LEU A 90 21.35 -14.86 -27.92
N ALA A 91 21.89 -13.97 -27.07
CA ALA A 91 21.94 -14.17 -25.62
C ALA A 91 21.82 -12.82 -24.90
N PHE A 92 21.29 -12.85 -23.67
CA PHE A 92 21.41 -11.72 -22.76
C PHE A 92 22.76 -11.82 -22.06
N LEU A 93 23.57 -10.75 -22.11
CA LEU A 93 24.91 -10.76 -21.50
C LEU A 93 24.84 -10.97 -19.99
N PHE A 94 23.89 -10.30 -19.35
CA PHE A 94 23.58 -10.41 -17.93
C PHE A 94 22.06 -10.54 -17.73
N PRO A 95 21.63 -11.28 -16.70
CA PRO A 95 20.21 -11.38 -16.37
C PRO A 95 19.65 -10.04 -15.87
N PRO A 96 18.34 -9.82 -15.97
CA PRO A 96 17.71 -8.62 -15.43
C PRO A 96 17.73 -8.57 -13.91
N ALA A 97 17.89 -7.38 -13.33
CA ALA A 97 17.77 -7.15 -11.90
C ALA A 97 16.33 -7.37 -11.43
N LEU A 98 16.18 -8.06 -10.29
CA LEU A 98 14.90 -8.32 -9.65
C LEU A 98 14.84 -7.63 -8.28
N PRO A 99 13.65 -7.18 -7.82
CA PRO A 99 12.33 -7.33 -8.46
C PRO A 99 12.05 -6.29 -9.55
N ILE A 100 11.25 -6.69 -10.56
CA ILE A 100 10.78 -5.78 -11.63
C ILE A 100 9.37 -5.30 -11.31
N PHE A 101 9.13 -3.99 -11.49
CA PHE A 101 7.84 -3.35 -11.34
C PHE A 101 7.32 -2.78 -12.67
N THR A 102 6.00 -2.72 -12.83
CA THR A 102 5.36 -2.14 -14.02
C THR A 102 5.73 -0.67 -14.22
N GLY A 103 6.12 -0.25 -15.42
CA GLY A 103 6.49 1.12 -15.73
C GLY A 103 7.84 1.56 -15.14
N SER A 104 8.60 0.64 -14.55
CA SER A 104 10.00 0.85 -14.19
C SER A 104 10.90 0.34 -15.32
N LYS A 105 11.98 1.07 -15.59
CA LYS A 105 13.04 0.65 -16.51
C LYS A 105 13.67 -0.65 -16.03
N ILE A 106 13.88 -1.58 -16.95
CA ILE A 106 14.53 -2.86 -16.69
C ILE A 106 16.02 -2.71 -16.94
N GLU A 107 16.81 -3.03 -15.92
CA GLU A 107 18.27 -3.00 -15.91
C GLU A 107 18.80 -4.41 -15.63
N ASP A 108 20.08 -4.64 -15.90
CA ASP A 108 20.75 -5.88 -15.52
C ASP A 108 21.10 -5.91 -14.02
N VAL A 109 21.59 -7.06 -13.55
CA VAL A 109 22.01 -7.27 -12.16
C VAL A 109 23.10 -6.31 -11.64
N HIS A 110 23.78 -5.58 -12.53
CA HIS A 110 24.79 -4.58 -12.19
C HIS A 110 24.23 -3.14 -12.18
N GLY A 111 22.95 -2.95 -12.49
CA GLY A 111 22.32 -1.63 -12.63
C GLY A 111 22.62 -0.96 -13.96
N GLU A 112 23.12 -1.72 -14.95
CA GLU A 112 23.43 -1.23 -16.28
C GLU A 112 22.30 -1.56 -17.27
N PRO A 113 22.22 -0.89 -18.43
CA PRO A 113 21.26 -1.24 -19.47
C PRO A 113 21.40 -2.72 -19.91
N LEU A 114 20.28 -3.40 -20.11
CA LEU A 114 20.29 -4.77 -20.63
C LEU A 114 21.04 -4.81 -21.98
N GLN A 115 21.79 -5.87 -22.20
CA GLN A 115 22.53 -6.08 -23.45
C GLN A 115 22.17 -7.41 -24.09
N VAL A 116 21.78 -7.36 -25.35
CA VAL A 116 21.64 -8.54 -26.20
C VAL A 116 22.90 -8.67 -27.04
N ILE A 117 23.52 -9.85 -27.00
CA ILE A 117 24.73 -10.17 -27.73
C ILE A 117 24.47 -11.34 -28.68
N LEU A 118 25.26 -11.41 -29.74
CA LEU A 118 25.34 -12.55 -30.62
C LEU A 118 26.50 -13.44 -30.19
N VAL A 119 26.25 -14.74 -30.06
CA VAL A 119 27.27 -15.73 -29.71
C VAL A 119 27.24 -16.88 -30.69
N ASP A 120 28.39 -17.51 -30.87
CA ASP A 120 28.50 -18.75 -31.63
C ASP A 120 27.77 -19.87 -30.88
N ALA A 121 26.92 -20.62 -31.58
CA ALA A 121 26.02 -21.59 -30.94
C ALA A 121 26.77 -22.80 -30.34
N VAL A 122 27.97 -23.11 -30.86
CA VAL A 122 28.77 -24.27 -30.43
C VAL A 122 29.70 -23.90 -29.28
N THR A 123 30.38 -22.78 -29.39
CA THR A 123 31.40 -22.33 -28.42
C THR A 123 30.84 -21.40 -27.35
N GLY A 124 29.66 -20.81 -27.57
CA GLY A 124 29.06 -19.81 -26.69
C GLY A 124 29.83 -18.49 -26.62
N SER A 125 30.87 -18.33 -27.46
CA SER A 125 31.73 -17.16 -27.45
C SER A 125 31.06 -15.98 -28.17
N PRO A 126 31.17 -14.75 -27.65
CA PRO A 126 30.68 -13.56 -28.35
C PRO A 126 31.26 -13.46 -29.75
N CYS A 127 30.39 -13.30 -30.74
CA CYS A 127 30.82 -13.08 -32.11
C CYS A 127 31.40 -11.67 -32.24
N GLY A 128 32.52 -11.55 -32.96
CA GLY A 128 33.13 -10.27 -33.30
C GLY A 128 32.34 -9.51 -34.37
N ALA A 129 32.91 -8.39 -34.83
CA ALA A 129 32.29 -7.46 -35.78
C ALA A 129 31.72 -8.17 -37.02
N LEU A 130 30.39 -8.30 -37.07
CA LEU A 130 29.69 -8.71 -38.28
C LEU A 130 29.60 -7.50 -39.22
N PRO A 131 29.88 -7.68 -40.52
CA PRO A 131 29.85 -6.58 -41.49
C PRO A 131 28.43 -6.02 -41.73
N GLN A 132 27.38 -6.71 -41.28
CA GLN A 132 25.98 -6.34 -41.47
C GLN A 132 25.32 -5.96 -40.15
N PHE A 133 24.47 -4.92 -40.19
CA PHE A 133 23.57 -4.60 -39.08
C PHE A 133 22.41 -5.59 -39.05
N MET A 134 21.95 -5.95 -37.86
CA MET A 134 20.82 -6.87 -37.67
C MET A 134 19.75 -6.18 -36.82
N ARG A 135 18.48 -6.37 -37.13
CA ARG A 135 17.39 -5.84 -36.28
C ARG A 135 16.90 -6.93 -35.35
N VAL A 136 16.92 -6.64 -34.06
CA VAL A 136 16.48 -7.57 -33.01
C VAL A 136 15.19 -7.02 -32.40
N GLU A 137 14.20 -7.87 -32.23
CA GLU A 137 12.95 -7.56 -31.55
C GLU A 137 12.93 -8.25 -30.20
N LEU A 138 12.60 -7.48 -29.16
CA LEU A 138 12.29 -7.99 -27.83
C LEU A 138 10.80 -8.27 -27.72
N VAL A 139 10.45 -9.42 -27.16
CA VAL A 139 9.05 -9.84 -27.00
C VAL A 139 8.80 -10.38 -25.61
N PRO A 140 7.63 -10.14 -25.00
CA PRO A 140 7.29 -10.77 -23.73
C PRO A 140 6.88 -12.21 -23.98
N LEU A 141 7.47 -13.16 -23.25
CA LEU A 141 7.14 -14.58 -23.31
C LEU A 141 6.47 -15.04 -22.00
N PHE A 142 5.65 -16.09 -22.09
CA PHE A 142 5.10 -16.74 -20.91
C PHE A 142 6.24 -17.33 -20.06
N GLY A 143 6.17 -17.21 -18.74
CA GLY A 143 7.22 -17.71 -17.85
C GLY A 143 7.42 -19.23 -17.87
N ASP A 144 6.39 -19.98 -18.26
CA ASP A 144 6.38 -21.43 -18.46
C ASP A 144 6.75 -21.84 -19.89
N PHE A 145 7.09 -20.91 -20.78
CA PHE A 145 7.69 -21.25 -22.07
C PHE A 145 9.21 -21.55 -21.88
N PRO A 146 9.75 -22.57 -22.57
CA PRO A 146 9.03 -23.64 -23.27
C PRO A 146 8.41 -24.65 -22.29
N PRO A 147 7.24 -25.24 -22.60
CA PRO A 147 6.46 -26.04 -21.65
C PRO A 147 7.19 -27.28 -21.12
N ASP A 148 8.12 -27.82 -21.93
CA ASP A 148 8.86 -29.05 -21.63
C ASP A 148 10.28 -28.76 -21.10
N GLY A 149 10.65 -27.49 -20.90
CA GLY A 149 11.99 -27.08 -20.47
C GLY A 149 13.11 -27.35 -21.48
N ARG A 150 12.75 -27.70 -22.73
CA ARG A 150 13.71 -27.90 -23.82
C ARG A 150 14.45 -26.61 -24.19
N GLU A 151 15.71 -26.72 -24.60
CA GLU A 151 16.51 -25.57 -25.04
C GLU A 151 16.30 -25.24 -26.54
N ASP A 152 15.77 -26.20 -27.30
CA ASP A 152 15.49 -26.04 -28.72
C ASP A 152 13.98 -25.87 -28.99
N TRP A 153 13.64 -24.89 -29.81
CA TRP A 153 12.29 -24.65 -30.27
C TRP A 153 12.28 -24.16 -31.70
N THR A 154 11.17 -24.40 -32.41
CA THR A 154 10.98 -23.81 -33.74
C THR A 154 10.60 -22.34 -33.60
N THR A 155 10.86 -21.55 -34.64
CA THR A 155 10.43 -20.14 -34.68
C THR A 155 8.91 -19.99 -34.53
N GLY A 156 8.14 -20.99 -35.00
CA GLY A 156 6.70 -21.06 -34.77
C GLY A 156 6.33 -21.32 -33.31
N ASP A 157 7.08 -22.16 -32.59
CA ASP A 157 6.87 -22.40 -31.15
C ASP A 157 7.16 -21.14 -30.35
N PHE A 158 8.27 -20.46 -30.64
CA PHE A 158 8.64 -19.20 -30.01
C PHE A 158 7.54 -18.15 -30.20
N ALA A 159 7.03 -18.00 -31.43
CA ALA A 159 5.93 -17.09 -31.73
C ALA A 159 4.65 -17.39 -30.94
N ARG A 160 4.37 -18.67 -30.63
CA ARG A 160 3.22 -19.06 -29.77
C ARG A 160 3.47 -18.78 -28.28
N GLY A 161 4.73 -18.74 -27.86
CA GLY A 161 5.13 -18.35 -26.50
C GLY A 161 4.99 -16.86 -26.20
N VAL A 162 4.82 -16.01 -27.22
CA VAL A 162 4.67 -14.56 -27.07
C VAL A 162 3.34 -14.20 -26.43
N VAL A 163 3.42 -13.44 -25.34
CA VAL A 163 2.27 -12.96 -24.57
C VAL A 163 1.70 -11.73 -25.26
N LYS A 164 0.40 -11.76 -25.56
CA LYS A 164 -0.32 -10.58 -26.01
C LYS A 164 -0.86 -9.79 -24.83
N GLU A 165 -0.95 -8.48 -25.00
CA GLU A 165 -1.60 -7.58 -24.03
C GLU A 165 -3.08 -7.94 -23.81
N ARG A 166 -3.63 -7.45 -22.70
CA ARG A 166 -5.08 -7.53 -22.46
C ARG A 166 -5.83 -6.64 -23.44
N ALA A 167 -7.04 -7.06 -23.82
CA ALA A 167 -7.89 -6.29 -24.72
C ALA A 167 -8.06 -4.83 -24.24
N GLY A 168 -7.75 -3.87 -25.12
CA GLY A 168 -7.84 -2.44 -24.84
C GLY A 168 -6.71 -1.87 -23.97
N LYS A 169 -5.62 -2.61 -23.74
CA LYS A 169 -4.41 -2.12 -23.06
C LYS A 169 -3.30 -1.76 -24.05
N ARG A 170 -2.30 -1.04 -23.55
CA ARG A 170 -1.06 -0.76 -24.27
C ARG A 170 -0.27 -2.06 -24.48
N PRO A 171 0.66 -2.10 -25.46
CA PRO A 171 1.59 -3.23 -25.60
C PRO A 171 2.24 -3.59 -24.26
N LEU A 172 2.40 -4.89 -24.01
CA LEU A 172 2.89 -5.39 -22.73
C LEU A 172 4.33 -4.97 -22.45
N LEU A 173 5.17 -4.88 -23.49
CA LEU A 173 6.48 -4.24 -23.48
C LEU A 173 6.44 -2.91 -24.21
N THR A 174 7.09 -1.89 -23.66
CA THR A 174 7.25 -0.55 -24.26
C THR A 174 8.68 -0.06 -24.14
N GLY A 175 9.03 0.91 -24.98
CA GLY A 175 10.38 1.47 -25.10
C GLY A 175 11.14 0.85 -26.28
N ASP A 176 12.38 0.46 -26.06
CA ASP A 176 13.35 -0.16 -26.96
C ASP A 176 13.00 -1.63 -27.25
N VAL A 177 11.81 -1.85 -27.83
CA VAL A 177 11.34 -3.17 -28.24
C VAL A 177 12.01 -3.61 -29.56
N GLY A 178 12.35 -2.66 -30.43
CA GLY A 178 13.08 -2.91 -31.69
C GLY A 178 14.48 -2.31 -31.66
N LEU A 179 15.50 -3.16 -31.64
CA LEU A 179 16.90 -2.80 -31.48
C LEU A 179 17.66 -2.95 -32.80
N THR A 180 18.68 -2.11 -33.00
CA THR A 180 19.67 -2.32 -34.07
C THR A 180 20.96 -2.87 -33.44
N MET A 181 21.31 -4.08 -33.80
CA MET A 181 22.54 -4.74 -33.38
C MET A 181 23.69 -4.34 -34.29
N ARG A 182 24.80 -3.89 -33.68
CA ARG A 182 26.05 -3.52 -34.35
C ARG A 182 27.18 -4.30 -33.70
N ASP A 183 28.08 -4.83 -34.52
CA ASP A 183 29.22 -5.63 -34.06
C ASP A 183 28.83 -6.76 -33.08
N GLY A 184 27.68 -7.40 -33.33
CA GLY A 184 27.15 -8.48 -32.50
C GLY A 184 26.60 -8.03 -31.13
N ARG A 185 26.37 -6.73 -30.90
CA ARG A 185 25.85 -6.18 -29.64
C ARG A 185 24.70 -5.19 -29.86
N ALA A 186 23.71 -5.24 -28.97
CA ALA A 186 22.60 -4.30 -28.91
C ALA A 186 22.32 -3.92 -27.45
N VAL A 187 22.28 -2.62 -27.17
CA VAL A 187 22.00 -2.07 -25.84
C VAL A 187 20.51 -1.69 -25.76
N VAL A 188 19.87 -2.05 -24.65
CA VAL A 188 18.46 -1.78 -24.36
C VAL A 188 18.39 -0.67 -23.32
N ASN A 189 18.16 0.57 -23.75
CA ASN A 189 18.27 1.73 -22.86
C ASN A 189 16.97 2.00 -22.09
N ASP A 190 15.82 1.74 -22.70
CA ASP A 190 14.52 1.93 -22.06
C ASP A 190 13.61 0.75 -22.40
N LEU A 191 13.44 -0.20 -21.47
CA LEU A 191 12.47 -1.29 -21.64
C LEU A 191 11.64 -1.42 -20.37
N GLN A 192 10.32 -1.51 -20.54
CA GLN A 192 9.39 -1.52 -19.41
C GLN A 192 8.22 -2.48 -19.68
N PHE A 193 7.74 -3.13 -18.61
CA PHE A 193 6.45 -3.82 -18.64
C PHE A 193 5.31 -2.87 -18.27
N THR A 194 4.22 -2.87 -19.05
CA THR A 194 3.06 -2.01 -18.78
C THR A 194 2.02 -2.66 -17.88
N ASP A 195 2.09 -3.97 -17.68
CA ASP A 195 1.15 -4.75 -16.88
C ASP A 195 1.90 -5.77 -16.01
N ASN A 196 1.30 -6.13 -14.88
CA ASN A 196 1.92 -7.06 -13.94
C ASN A 196 1.76 -8.50 -14.42
N SER A 197 2.53 -9.45 -13.89
CA SER A 197 2.46 -10.85 -14.33
C SER A 197 1.35 -11.66 -13.65
N SER A 198 0.56 -11.08 -12.74
CA SER A 198 -0.40 -11.85 -11.93
C SER A 198 -1.62 -12.35 -12.71
N TRP A 199 -1.95 -11.72 -13.84
CA TRP A 199 -3.12 -12.07 -14.66
C TRP A 199 -2.88 -13.23 -15.60
N VAL A 200 -1.61 -13.59 -15.88
CA VAL A 200 -1.29 -14.79 -16.64
C VAL A 200 -1.24 -16.02 -15.73
N ARG A 201 -1.60 -17.19 -16.29
CA ARG A 201 -1.70 -18.46 -15.54
C ARG A 201 -0.42 -18.82 -14.80
N CYS A 202 0.75 -18.68 -15.43
CA CYS A 202 2.05 -19.01 -14.85
C CYS A 202 2.59 -17.94 -13.88
N ARG A 203 1.89 -16.81 -13.74
CA ARG A 203 2.23 -15.67 -12.88
C ARG A 203 3.60 -15.03 -13.14
N LYS A 204 4.28 -15.40 -14.22
CA LYS A 204 5.64 -14.98 -14.56
C LYS A 204 5.75 -14.63 -16.05
N PHE A 205 6.69 -13.76 -16.36
CA PHE A 205 7.10 -13.44 -17.73
C PHE A 205 8.57 -13.79 -17.94
N ARG A 206 8.97 -13.86 -19.21
CA ARG A 206 10.36 -13.81 -19.69
C ARG A 206 10.47 -12.72 -20.75
N ILE A 207 11.68 -12.24 -20.99
CA ILE A 207 11.96 -11.39 -22.16
C ILE A 207 12.62 -12.29 -23.20
N GLY A 208 11.97 -12.44 -24.34
CA GLY A 208 12.53 -13.09 -25.52
C GLY A 208 13.23 -12.07 -26.43
N ALA A 209 14.27 -12.49 -27.13
CA ALA A 209 14.89 -11.70 -28.20
C ALA A 209 14.96 -12.55 -29.47
N ARG A 210 14.54 -12.00 -30.61
CA ARG A 210 14.61 -12.67 -31.92
C ARG A 210 15.05 -11.72 -33.01
N VAL A 211 15.62 -12.26 -34.07
CA VAL A 211 15.97 -11.48 -35.27
C VAL A 211 14.69 -11.18 -36.05
N MET A 212 14.53 -9.93 -36.47
CA MET A 212 13.41 -9.52 -37.31
C MET A 212 13.52 -10.15 -38.71
N PRO A 213 12.44 -10.75 -39.25
CA PRO A 213 12.45 -11.30 -40.59
C PRO A 213 12.93 -10.28 -41.63
N GLY A 214 13.82 -10.71 -42.54
CA GLY A 214 14.37 -9.86 -43.60
C GLY A 214 15.42 -8.83 -43.15
N SER A 215 15.83 -8.83 -41.88
CA SER A 215 16.89 -7.94 -41.39
C SER A 215 18.30 -8.52 -41.48
N TYR A 216 18.43 -9.80 -41.80
CA TYR A 216 19.69 -10.52 -41.94
C TYR A 216 19.55 -11.57 -43.04
N GLU A 217 20.50 -11.59 -43.98
CA GLU A 217 20.51 -12.50 -45.14
C GLU A 217 21.40 -13.74 -44.92
N GLY A 218 22.00 -13.89 -43.74
CA GLY A 218 22.80 -15.07 -43.40
C GLY A 218 21.98 -16.23 -42.83
N GLY A 219 22.69 -17.22 -42.27
CA GLY A 219 22.09 -18.43 -41.70
C GLY A 219 21.15 -18.18 -40.51
N ARG A 220 20.42 -19.22 -40.09
CA ARG A 220 19.47 -19.13 -38.96
C ARG A 220 20.19 -18.69 -37.68
N VAL A 221 19.66 -17.66 -37.03
CA VAL A 221 20.08 -17.21 -35.69
C VAL A 221 19.04 -17.67 -34.68
N ALA A 222 19.45 -18.41 -33.65
CA ALA A 222 18.54 -18.86 -32.59
C ALA A 222 18.11 -17.71 -31.67
N GLU A 223 16.86 -17.75 -31.23
CA GLU A 223 16.26 -16.77 -30.32
C GLU A 223 16.83 -16.89 -28.90
N ALA A 224 16.87 -15.78 -28.15
CA ALA A 224 17.25 -15.76 -26.73
C ALA A 224 16.00 -15.65 -25.85
N MET A 225 16.12 -16.06 -24.59
CA MET A 225 15.18 -15.70 -23.54
C MET A 225 15.89 -15.51 -22.20
N THR A 226 15.34 -14.65 -21.35
CA THR A 226 15.75 -14.55 -19.94
C THR A 226 15.17 -15.68 -19.11
N ASP A 227 15.63 -15.79 -17.87
CA ASP A 227 14.92 -16.52 -16.82
C ASP A 227 13.52 -15.94 -16.57
N ALA A 228 12.63 -16.78 -16.00
CA ALA A 228 11.27 -16.40 -15.68
C ALA A 228 11.20 -15.62 -14.36
N PHE A 229 10.56 -14.45 -14.40
CA PHE A 229 10.43 -13.57 -13.24
C PHE A 229 9.01 -13.03 -13.06
N ASN A 230 8.72 -12.56 -11.85
CA ASN A 230 7.46 -11.88 -11.54
C ASN A 230 7.59 -10.39 -11.83
N VAL A 231 6.62 -9.84 -12.57
CA VAL A 231 6.46 -8.39 -12.72
C VAL A 231 5.39 -7.94 -11.74
N ARG A 232 5.78 -7.09 -10.80
CA ARG A 232 4.89 -6.60 -9.74
C ARG A 232 4.25 -5.28 -10.15
N ASP A 233 3.04 -5.02 -9.68
CA ASP A 233 2.41 -3.71 -9.87
C ASP A 233 3.21 -2.65 -9.08
N HIS A 234 3.63 -1.59 -9.74
CA HIS A 234 4.36 -0.49 -9.14
C HIS A 234 3.57 0.23 -8.03
N ARG A 235 2.24 0.15 -8.06
CA ARG A 235 1.37 0.62 -6.96
C ARG A 235 1.73 -0.06 -5.64
N GLY A 236 2.12 -1.34 -5.68
CA GLY A 236 2.48 -2.10 -4.49
C GLY A 236 3.73 -1.57 -3.78
N GLU A 237 4.72 -1.10 -4.56
CA GLU A 237 5.95 -0.52 -4.00
C GLU A 237 5.71 0.90 -3.49
N LEU A 238 5.02 1.73 -4.28
CA LEU A 238 4.65 3.09 -3.85
C LEU A 238 3.85 3.08 -2.54
N TYR A 239 3.00 2.06 -2.34
CA TYR A 239 2.14 1.95 -1.15
C TYR A 239 2.68 1.01 -0.06
N ARG A 240 3.95 0.60 -0.17
CA ARG A 240 4.59 -0.29 0.80
C ARG A 240 4.56 0.31 2.21
N LYS A 241 4.27 -0.54 3.19
CA LYS A 241 4.34 -0.19 4.61
C LYS A 241 5.80 -0.22 5.04
N HIS A 242 6.24 0.82 5.74
CA HIS A 242 7.61 0.90 6.26
C HIS A 242 7.68 0.17 7.59
N TYR A 243 8.77 -0.57 7.83
CA TYR A 243 9.02 -1.26 9.09
C TYR A 243 10.49 -1.11 9.51
N PRO A 244 10.80 -0.44 10.65
CA PRO A 244 9.87 0.39 11.41
C PRO A 244 9.42 1.62 10.60
N PRO A 245 8.23 2.17 10.86
CA PRO A 245 7.82 3.43 10.24
C PRO A 245 8.65 4.60 10.80
N ALA A 246 8.92 5.60 9.97
CA ALA A 246 9.62 6.81 10.35
C ALA A 246 8.64 7.88 10.90
N LEU A 247 9.14 8.81 11.71
CA LEU A 247 8.32 9.90 12.29
C LEU A 247 7.64 10.76 11.21
N THR A 248 8.38 11.03 10.13
CA THR A 248 7.95 11.85 8.99
C THR A 248 7.12 11.08 7.96
N ASP A 249 6.94 9.77 8.12
CA ASP A 249 6.08 9.02 7.23
C ASP A 249 4.65 9.52 7.33
N ASP A 250 3.95 9.55 6.20
CA ASP A 250 2.49 9.74 6.21
C ASP A 250 1.82 8.61 7.00
N VAL A 251 0.72 8.92 7.68
CA VAL A 251 -0.03 7.95 8.51
C VAL A 251 -0.56 6.75 7.73
N TRP A 252 -0.77 6.91 6.42
CA TRP A 252 -1.15 5.78 5.55
C TRP A 252 -0.01 4.78 5.34
N ARG A 253 1.22 5.03 5.79
CA ARG A 253 2.31 4.02 5.84
C ARG A 253 2.11 3.01 6.97
N LEU A 254 1.19 3.26 7.91
CA LEU A 254 0.82 2.28 8.92
C LEU A 254 -0.02 1.14 8.35
N GLU A 255 0.09 -0.04 8.95
CA GLU A 255 -0.75 -1.18 8.57
C GLU A 255 -2.24 -0.87 8.75
N LYS A 256 -3.09 -1.49 7.93
CA LYS A 256 -4.56 -1.32 7.89
C LYS A 256 -5.07 0.08 7.52
N ILE A 257 -4.19 1.06 7.30
CA ILE A 257 -4.56 2.39 6.78
C ILE A 257 -4.15 2.49 5.30
N GLY A 258 -5.10 2.56 4.37
CA GLY A 258 -4.78 2.73 2.93
C GLY A 258 -4.59 4.20 2.54
N LYS A 259 -3.67 4.48 1.59
CA LYS A 259 -3.54 5.83 1.00
C LYS A 259 -4.86 6.24 0.35
N GLU A 260 -5.29 7.48 0.62
CA GLU A 260 -6.61 8.02 0.24
C GLU A 260 -7.82 7.17 0.68
N GLY A 261 -7.61 6.23 1.61
CA GLY A 261 -8.67 5.40 2.18
C GLY A 261 -9.57 6.15 3.17
N ALA A 262 -10.61 5.47 3.68
CA ALA A 262 -11.53 6.06 4.64
C ALA A 262 -10.82 6.54 5.92
N PHE A 263 -9.99 5.68 6.54
CA PHE A 263 -9.25 6.04 7.75
C PHE A 263 -8.24 7.16 7.51
N HIS A 264 -7.49 7.11 6.40
CA HIS A 264 -6.54 8.15 6.05
C HIS A 264 -7.22 9.53 5.92
N ARG A 265 -8.37 9.60 5.25
CA ARG A 265 -9.14 10.85 5.13
C ARG A 265 -9.65 11.35 6.48
N LYS A 266 -10.17 10.47 7.34
CA LYS A 266 -10.64 10.85 8.69
C LYS A 266 -9.50 11.39 9.56
N LEU A 267 -8.34 10.74 9.52
CA LEU A 267 -7.15 11.16 10.27
C LEU A 267 -6.64 12.53 9.80
N ARG A 268 -6.51 12.71 8.47
CA ARG A 268 -6.12 13.99 7.86
C ARG A 268 -7.09 15.13 8.24
N GLN A 269 -8.40 14.88 8.22
CA GLN A 269 -9.42 15.86 8.63
C GLN A 269 -9.30 16.28 10.11
N ASN A 270 -8.67 15.47 10.94
CA ASN A 270 -8.42 15.75 12.36
C ASN A 270 -6.96 16.16 12.63
N GLY A 271 -6.19 16.53 11.60
CA GLY A 271 -4.80 16.99 11.74
C GLY A 271 -3.81 15.89 12.15
N VAL A 272 -4.11 14.63 11.80
CA VAL A 272 -3.20 13.49 11.98
C VAL A 272 -2.75 13.03 10.60
N GLU A 273 -1.72 13.68 10.07
CA GLU A 273 -1.18 13.42 8.74
C GLU A 273 0.04 12.49 8.80
N THR A 274 0.83 12.58 9.87
CA THR A 274 2.09 11.83 10.02
C THR A 274 1.99 10.69 11.04
N VAL A 275 2.90 9.72 10.95
CA VAL A 275 3.07 8.67 11.97
C VAL A 275 3.40 9.29 13.32
N GLN A 276 4.21 10.35 13.37
CA GLN A 276 4.52 11.07 14.60
C GLN A 276 3.25 11.62 15.28
N GLU A 277 2.38 12.29 14.54
CA GLU A 277 1.11 12.81 15.08
C GLU A 277 0.18 11.69 15.54
N PHE A 278 0.14 10.58 14.78
CA PHE A 278 -0.67 9.42 15.15
C PHE A 278 -0.22 8.82 16.48
N VAL A 279 1.10 8.62 16.66
CA VAL A 279 1.64 8.07 17.91
C VAL A 279 1.47 9.05 19.07
N ARG A 280 1.69 10.36 18.87
CA ARG A 280 1.44 11.37 19.90
C ARG A 280 -0.02 11.34 20.37
N MET A 281 -0.96 11.30 19.43
CA MET A 281 -2.39 11.23 19.76
C MET A 281 -2.73 9.91 20.44
N LEU A 282 -2.15 8.79 20.00
CA LEU A 282 -2.31 7.49 20.65
C LEU A 282 -1.81 7.49 22.09
N THR A 283 -0.73 8.20 22.38
CA THR A 283 -0.14 8.30 23.72
C THR A 283 -0.94 9.21 24.64
N VAL A 284 -1.47 10.34 24.14
CA VAL A 284 -2.11 11.37 24.98
C VAL A 284 -3.63 11.22 25.02
N ARG A 285 -4.27 10.89 23.88
CA ARG A 285 -5.73 10.81 23.72
C ARG A 285 -6.13 9.55 22.91
N PRO A 286 -5.84 8.33 23.40
CA PRO A 286 -6.15 7.10 22.67
C PRO A 286 -7.65 6.95 22.35
N GLU A 287 -8.52 7.36 23.27
CA GLU A 287 -9.98 7.30 23.09
C GLU A 287 -10.47 8.24 21.97
N MET A 288 -9.88 9.44 21.87
CA MET A 288 -10.21 10.38 20.79
C MET A 288 -9.73 9.82 19.44
N LEU A 289 -8.52 9.26 19.38
CA LEU A 289 -8.02 8.62 18.17
C LEU A 289 -8.91 7.43 17.78
N ARG A 290 -9.35 6.63 18.74
CA ARG A 290 -10.29 5.51 18.52
C ARG A 290 -11.61 6.01 17.96
N ALA A 291 -12.16 7.09 18.52
CA ALA A 291 -13.40 7.72 18.06
C ALA A 291 -13.28 8.27 16.62
N ILE A 292 -12.15 8.91 16.27
CA ILE A 292 -11.87 9.39 14.90
C ILE A 292 -11.91 8.23 13.90
N MET A 293 -11.35 7.07 14.26
CA MET A 293 -11.36 5.89 13.37
C MET A 293 -12.77 5.32 13.20
N GLY A 294 -13.56 5.31 14.29
CA GLY A 294 -14.95 4.87 14.34
C GLY A 294 -15.14 3.36 14.11
N ASP A 295 -16.39 2.93 13.98
CA ASP A 295 -16.79 1.51 13.99
C ASP A 295 -16.21 0.67 12.84
N GLY A 296 -15.82 1.30 11.74
CA GLY A 296 -15.16 0.61 10.63
C GLY A 296 -13.81 -0.01 11.02
N MET A 297 -13.17 0.51 12.06
CA MET A 297 -11.90 0.02 12.56
C MET A 297 -12.15 -1.04 13.64
N THR A 298 -12.09 -2.32 13.27
CA THR A 298 -12.25 -3.42 14.23
C THR A 298 -11.11 -3.44 15.25
N ASP A 299 -11.32 -4.06 16.42
CA ASP A 299 -10.29 -4.13 17.48
C ASP A 299 -9.01 -4.81 16.99
N ARG A 300 -9.13 -5.84 16.15
CA ARG A 300 -7.98 -6.50 15.52
C ARG A 300 -7.21 -5.56 14.58
N MET A 301 -7.91 -4.73 13.80
CA MET A 301 -7.24 -3.76 12.93
C MET A 301 -6.57 -2.66 13.76
N TRP A 302 -7.24 -2.21 14.82
CA TRP A 302 -6.70 -1.24 15.76
C TRP A 302 -5.42 -1.74 16.43
N GLU A 303 -5.43 -2.97 16.96
CA GLU A 303 -4.25 -3.58 17.59
C GLU A 303 -3.08 -3.69 16.61
N VAL A 304 -3.32 -4.18 15.39
CA VAL A 304 -2.28 -4.26 14.36
C VAL A 304 -1.70 -2.87 14.02
N THR A 305 -2.57 -1.87 13.84
CA THR A 305 -2.16 -0.50 13.48
C THR A 305 -1.34 0.15 14.60
N THR A 306 -1.81 0.04 15.84
CA THR A 306 -1.15 0.65 17.00
C THR A 306 0.13 -0.08 17.39
N SER A 307 0.17 -1.41 17.27
CA SER A 307 1.38 -2.20 17.45
C SER A 307 2.45 -1.81 16.42
N HIS A 308 2.07 -1.69 15.14
CA HIS A 308 2.97 -1.22 14.10
C HIS A 308 3.46 0.21 14.33
N ALA A 309 2.58 1.13 14.73
CA ALA A 309 2.98 2.51 15.02
C ALA A 309 3.97 2.60 16.20
N LYS A 310 3.83 1.73 17.21
CA LYS A 310 4.71 1.66 18.37
C LYS A 310 6.12 1.13 18.07
N THR A 311 6.36 0.54 16.90
CA THR A 311 7.73 0.19 16.47
C THR A 311 8.51 1.41 15.96
N CYS A 312 7.85 2.55 15.78
CA CYS A 312 8.48 3.82 15.43
C CYS A 312 9.44 4.29 16.53
N GLY A 313 10.67 4.63 16.16
CA GLY A 313 11.66 5.19 17.10
C GLY A 313 11.34 6.64 17.45
N ALA A 314 11.55 7.01 18.72
CA ALA A 314 11.27 8.37 19.20
C ALA A 314 12.29 9.43 18.76
N GLY A 315 13.43 9.00 18.21
CA GLY A 315 14.60 9.84 17.99
C GLY A 315 15.23 10.34 19.30
N ASP A 316 16.16 11.27 19.19
CA ASP A 316 16.99 11.71 20.32
C ASP A 316 16.52 13.04 20.94
N LYS A 317 15.51 13.67 20.35
CA LYS A 317 15.01 14.97 20.80
C LYS A 317 14.13 14.85 22.03
N VAL A 318 14.40 15.72 23.00
CA VAL A 318 13.60 15.89 24.21
C VAL A 318 13.11 17.34 24.26
N TYR A 319 11.86 17.50 24.68
CA TYR A 319 11.18 18.78 24.74
C TYR A 319 10.69 19.02 26.17
N ALA A 320 10.84 20.26 26.67
CA ALA A 320 10.37 20.66 27.98
C ALA A 320 9.10 21.51 27.87
N TYR A 321 8.14 21.23 28.76
CA TYR A 321 6.96 22.06 29.00
C TYR A 321 6.90 22.42 30.49
N ALA A 322 7.05 23.71 30.80
CA ALA A 322 7.04 24.23 32.16
C ALA A 322 5.65 24.75 32.53
N GLY A 323 5.09 24.21 33.62
CA GLY A 323 3.89 24.70 34.28
C GLY A 323 4.20 25.35 35.63
N HIS A 324 3.15 25.72 36.37
CA HIS A 324 3.31 26.29 37.71
C HIS A 324 3.92 25.25 38.67
N GLY A 325 5.21 25.41 38.97
CA GLY A 325 5.93 24.57 39.93
C GLY A 325 6.29 23.16 39.45
N ALA A 326 6.08 22.83 38.16
CA ALA A 326 6.46 21.54 37.60
C ALA A 326 6.88 21.66 36.13
N THR A 327 7.83 20.82 35.69
CA THR A 327 8.30 20.75 34.30
C THR A 327 8.22 19.32 33.81
N VAL A 328 7.59 19.12 32.66
CA VAL A 328 7.47 17.82 31.99
C VAL A 328 8.43 17.76 30.82
N TYR A 329 9.23 16.70 30.73
CA TYR A 329 10.09 16.44 29.60
C TYR A 329 9.56 15.27 28.78
N VAL A 330 9.33 15.49 27.50
CA VAL A 330 8.77 14.48 26.59
C VAL A 330 9.65 14.29 25.36
N ASN A 331 9.68 13.09 24.80
CA ASN A 331 10.35 12.84 23.53
C ASN A 331 9.50 13.30 22.32
N SER A 332 10.00 13.10 21.10
CA SER A 332 9.29 13.45 19.86
C SER A 332 7.91 12.78 19.69
N LEU A 333 7.66 11.68 20.40
CA LEU A 333 6.41 10.92 20.42
C LEU A 333 5.46 11.33 21.55
N CYS A 334 5.80 12.40 22.28
CA CYS A 334 5.10 12.80 23.51
C CYS A 334 5.03 11.65 24.52
N GLN A 335 6.13 10.90 24.71
CA GLN A 335 6.30 9.97 25.83
C GLN A 335 7.09 10.66 26.95
N LEU A 336 6.69 10.44 28.19
CA LEU A 336 7.32 11.05 29.37
C LEU A 336 8.73 10.49 29.56
N VAL A 337 9.72 11.38 29.49
CA VAL A 337 11.13 11.05 29.74
C VAL A 337 11.49 11.36 31.18
N ARG A 338 11.13 12.58 31.64
CA ARG A 338 11.46 13.10 32.97
C ARG A 338 10.37 14.03 33.46
N LEU A 339 10.24 14.13 34.78
CA LEU A 339 9.33 15.04 35.45
C LEU A 339 10.06 15.73 36.61
N GLU A 340 9.88 17.04 36.73
CA GLU A 340 10.46 17.84 37.81
C GLU A 340 9.36 18.61 38.55
N PHE A 341 9.42 18.64 39.88
CA PHE A 341 8.62 19.51 40.73
C PHE A 341 9.54 20.40 41.56
N ALA A 342 9.28 21.72 41.56
CA ALA A 342 10.11 22.71 42.28
C ALA A 342 11.63 22.55 42.03
N GLY A 343 12.03 22.13 40.84
CA GLY A 343 13.43 21.90 40.45
C GLY A 343 14.01 20.55 40.85
N VAL A 344 13.21 19.63 41.41
CA VAL A 344 13.65 18.28 41.79
C VAL A 344 13.00 17.23 40.91
N GLU A 345 13.81 16.34 40.33
CA GLU A 345 13.32 15.21 39.54
C GLU A 345 12.52 14.25 40.42
N CYS A 346 11.31 13.90 39.95
CA CYS A 346 10.36 13.09 40.68
C CYS A 346 9.99 11.86 39.86
N ALA A 347 10.01 10.69 40.48
CA ALA A 347 9.54 9.47 39.84
C ALA A 347 8.01 9.46 39.77
N ALA A 348 7.44 9.09 38.62
CA ALA A 348 5.98 9.16 38.41
C ALA A 348 5.16 8.31 39.41
N GLN A 349 5.78 7.28 39.99
CA GLN A 349 5.18 6.38 40.99
C GLN A 349 5.03 7.07 42.35
N GLN A 350 5.88 8.04 42.67
CA GLN A 350 5.90 8.76 43.96
C GLN A 350 4.85 9.86 44.04
N LEU A 351 4.18 10.18 42.92
CA LEU A 351 3.19 11.24 42.85
C LEU A 351 1.88 10.85 43.55
N SER A 352 1.33 11.78 44.32
CA SER A 352 -0.03 11.71 44.86
C SER A 352 -1.08 11.69 43.73
N ARG A 353 -2.33 11.36 44.05
CA ARG A 353 -3.43 11.36 43.07
C ARG A 353 -3.62 12.74 42.41
N ASP A 354 -3.54 13.80 43.20
CA ASP A 354 -3.72 15.17 42.71
C ASP A 354 -2.53 15.63 41.85
N GLN A 355 -1.31 15.24 42.25
CA GLN A 355 -0.12 15.48 41.44
C GLN A 355 -0.18 14.73 40.11
N LYS A 356 -0.65 13.47 40.09
CA LYS A 356 -0.85 12.72 38.83
C LYS A 356 -1.88 13.40 37.93
N ALA A 357 -2.98 13.90 38.49
CA ALA A 357 -3.98 14.64 37.72
C ALA A 357 -3.43 15.96 37.17
N TYR A 358 -2.61 16.67 37.94
CA TYR A 358 -1.94 17.89 37.50
C TYR A 358 -0.92 17.63 36.40
N VAL A 359 -0.04 16.63 36.57
CA VAL A 359 0.94 16.22 35.56
C VAL A 359 0.24 15.79 34.28
N HIS A 360 -0.85 15.04 34.39
CA HIS A 360 -1.66 14.67 33.23
C HIS A 360 -2.20 15.90 32.49
N ARG A 361 -2.66 16.93 33.21
CA ARG A 361 -3.09 18.20 32.60
C ARG A 361 -1.95 18.89 31.85
N LEU A 362 -0.78 19.01 32.48
CA LEU A 362 0.43 19.56 31.83
C LEU A 362 0.82 18.74 30.60
N TYR A 363 0.65 17.43 30.64
CA TYR A 363 0.92 16.53 29.52
C TYR A 363 0.02 16.81 28.32
N VAL A 364 -1.28 17.00 28.58
CA VAL A 364 -2.27 17.37 27.56
C VAL A 364 -1.97 18.75 27.00
N GLU A 365 -1.65 19.72 27.84
CA GLU A 365 -1.26 21.07 27.41
C GLU A 365 0.00 21.05 26.55
N ALA A 366 1.02 20.27 26.93
CA ALA A 366 2.25 20.10 26.15
C ALA A 366 1.96 19.52 24.74
N PHE A 367 1.00 18.62 24.61
CA PHE A 367 0.56 18.09 23.32
C PHE A 367 -0.21 19.13 22.49
N GLU A 368 -1.07 19.93 23.11
CA GLU A 368 -1.79 21.01 22.43
C GLU A 368 -0.85 22.12 21.95
N GLN A 369 0.14 22.47 22.78
CA GLN A 369 1.16 23.48 22.50
C GLN A 369 2.45 22.89 21.90
N ARG A 370 2.36 21.70 21.26
CA ARG A 370 3.53 20.98 20.72
C ARG A 370 4.41 21.76 19.74
N HIS A 371 3.87 22.81 19.12
CA HIS A 371 4.61 23.70 18.21
C HIS A 371 5.47 24.74 18.93
N SER A 372 5.24 24.95 20.23
CA SER A 372 5.90 25.98 21.06
C SER A 372 6.81 25.37 22.14
N LEU A 373 7.02 24.05 22.13
CA LEU A 373 7.85 23.38 23.11
C LEU A 373 9.33 23.75 22.93
N GLN A 374 10.03 23.92 24.05
CA GLN A 374 11.47 24.21 24.05
C GLN A 374 12.24 22.90 23.96
N GLU A 375 13.17 22.81 23.00
CA GLU A 375 14.10 21.67 22.92
C GLU A 375 15.06 21.74 24.12
N ALA A 376 15.11 20.67 24.90
CA ALA A 376 15.99 20.53 26.05
C ALA A 376 17.22 19.70 25.67
N GLU A 377 18.35 19.93 26.34
CA GLU A 377 19.54 19.11 26.08
C GLU A 377 19.24 17.62 26.33
N PRO A 378 19.60 16.73 25.38
CA PRO A 378 19.46 15.29 25.57
C PRO A 378 20.36 14.86 26.75
N LEU A 379 19.76 14.25 27.77
CA LEU A 379 20.55 13.59 28.82
C LEU A 379 21.34 12.40 28.21
N PRO A 380 22.45 11.98 28.84
CA PRO A 380 23.22 10.82 28.39
C PRO A 380 22.34 9.59 28.20
N ALA A 381 22.57 8.83 27.13
CA ALA A 381 21.78 7.67 26.71
C ALA A 381 21.49 6.62 27.82
N ALA A 382 22.33 6.56 28.87
CA ALA A 382 22.12 5.73 30.04
C ALA A 382 20.81 6.02 30.81
N MET A 383 20.29 7.25 30.77
CA MET A 383 19.01 7.60 31.42
C MET A 383 17.79 7.39 30.52
N LEU A 384 17.96 7.37 29.19
CA LEU A 384 16.89 7.09 28.22
C LEU A 384 16.50 5.59 28.22
N LEU A 385 17.45 4.70 28.54
CA LEU A 385 17.23 3.25 28.57
C LEU A 385 16.28 2.77 29.68
N HIS A 386 16.12 3.54 30.76
CA HIS A 386 15.18 3.25 31.84
C HIS A 386 13.72 3.53 31.44
N ALA A 387 13.46 4.37 30.43
CA ALA A 387 12.10 4.58 29.90
C ALA A 387 11.59 3.37 29.11
N SER A 388 12.50 2.60 28.49
CA SER A 388 12.19 1.41 27.68
C SER A 388 12.17 0.09 28.45
N SER A 389 12.70 0.02 29.67
CA SER A 389 12.91 -1.27 30.36
C SER A 389 12.33 -1.41 31.77
N SER A 390 11.91 -0.36 32.50
CA SER A 390 11.10 -0.56 33.72
C SER A 390 10.39 0.71 34.23
N SER A 391 9.08 0.59 34.45
CA SER A 391 8.25 1.34 35.41
C SER A 391 7.77 2.77 35.14
N ASN A 392 8.28 3.55 34.18
CA ASN A 392 7.74 4.91 33.91
C ASN A 392 6.55 4.97 32.92
N SER A 393 6.02 3.82 32.50
CA SER A 393 4.68 3.77 31.93
C SER A 393 3.68 4.13 33.03
N LEU A 394 3.17 5.36 33.08
CA LEU A 394 1.92 5.63 33.79
C LEU A 394 0.84 4.79 33.10
N PRO A 395 0.29 3.72 33.72
CA PRO A 395 -0.95 3.14 33.25
C PRO A 395 -2.06 4.10 33.73
N MET A 396 -2.13 5.29 33.15
CA MET A 396 -3.14 6.28 33.49
C MET A 396 -4.06 6.43 32.29
N LEU A 397 -5.37 6.49 32.60
CA LEU A 397 -6.51 6.67 31.70
C LEU A 397 -7.19 5.41 31.17
N GLN A 398 -7.52 4.45 32.04
CA GLN A 398 -8.70 3.62 31.78
C GLN A 398 -9.86 3.83 32.77
N ASN A 399 -9.65 4.44 33.95
CA ASN A 399 -10.71 4.57 34.96
C ASN A 399 -10.60 5.84 35.82
N ALA A 400 -10.84 7.01 35.24
CA ALA A 400 -11.14 8.21 36.03
C ALA A 400 -12.41 8.88 35.51
N ALA A 401 -13.54 8.52 36.12
CA ALA A 401 -14.79 9.30 35.98
C ALA A 401 -14.57 10.72 36.54
N PRO A 402 -15.26 11.74 36.00
CA PRO A 402 -15.10 13.12 36.48
C PRO A 402 -15.69 13.25 37.89
N ALA A 403 -14.84 13.54 38.88
CA ALA A 403 -15.28 13.95 40.21
C ALA A 403 -15.46 15.48 40.23
N ALA A 404 -16.62 15.93 40.71
CA ALA A 404 -16.92 17.34 40.94
C ALA A 404 -16.00 17.95 42.02
N PRO A 405 -15.69 19.25 41.95
CA PRO A 405 -14.84 19.91 42.94
C PRO A 405 -15.55 19.99 44.30
N PRO A 406 -14.82 19.90 45.43
CA PRO A 406 -15.41 20.07 46.75
C PRO A 406 -15.79 21.54 47.00
N PRO A 407 -16.89 21.82 47.72
CA PRO A 407 -17.25 23.18 48.09
C PRO A 407 -16.29 23.74 49.13
N LEU A 408 -15.91 25.00 48.96
CA LEU A 408 -15.09 25.77 49.91
C LEU A 408 -15.82 25.98 51.25
N PRO A 409 -15.11 25.99 52.39
CA PRO A 409 -15.72 26.18 53.69
C PRO A 409 -16.15 27.64 53.89
N ALA A 410 -17.41 27.86 54.26
CA ALA A 410 -17.94 29.16 54.65
C ALA A 410 -17.43 29.56 56.04
N THR A 411 -16.65 30.63 56.12
CA THR A 411 -16.37 31.36 57.36
C THR A 411 -17.57 32.25 57.73
N PRO A 412 -18.13 32.16 58.95
CA PRO A 412 -19.21 33.04 59.39
C PRO A 412 -18.67 34.14 60.30
N LEU A 413 -18.92 35.42 60.02
CA LEU A 413 -18.92 36.45 61.06
C LEU A 413 -19.90 37.58 60.71
N TRP A 414 -20.95 37.63 61.52
CA TRP A 414 -21.88 38.75 61.69
C TRP A 414 -21.31 39.85 62.60
N PHE A 415 -21.89 41.05 62.45
CA PHE A 415 -22.09 42.17 63.41
C PHE A 415 -21.61 43.55 62.91
N PRO A 416 -22.16 44.70 63.41
CA PRO A 416 -23.49 45.21 63.10
C PRO A 416 -23.50 46.74 62.79
N GLY A 417 -24.67 47.27 62.42
CA GLY A 417 -25.11 48.62 62.83
C GLY A 417 -24.65 49.81 61.99
N ASN A 418 -25.56 50.30 61.15
CA ASN A 418 -25.56 51.69 60.69
C ASN A 418 -25.89 52.63 61.86
N GLN A 419 -25.05 53.66 62.06
CA GLN A 419 -25.47 54.95 62.63
C GLN A 419 -25.30 56.03 61.57
N GLU A 420 -26.34 56.84 61.50
CA GLU A 420 -26.57 58.00 60.66
C GLU A 420 -25.69 59.18 61.10
N LEU A 421 -25.07 59.91 60.17
CA LEU A 421 -24.68 61.31 60.35
C LEU A 421 -24.62 62.01 58.99
N ASP A 422 -25.42 63.06 58.91
CA ASP A 422 -25.64 64.00 57.82
C ASP A 422 -24.53 65.08 57.76
N LEU A 423 -24.44 65.78 56.61
CA LEU A 423 -24.02 67.18 56.39
C LEU A 423 -23.07 67.44 55.17
N GLN A 424 -23.71 68.00 54.13
CA GLN A 424 -23.39 69.25 53.39
C GLN A 424 -22.26 69.32 52.32
N ILE A 425 -22.73 69.28 51.05
CA ILE A 425 -22.62 70.26 49.93
C ILE A 425 -21.50 71.32 49.97
N VAL A 426 -20.68 71.41 48.88
CA VAL A 426 -20.49 72.55 47.91
C VAL A 426 -19.76 71.97 46.68
N ASP A 427 -20.42 71.72 45.53
CA ASP A 427 -20.59 72.59 44.34
C ASP A 427 -19.29 73.10 43.68
N GLU A 428 -18.91 72.52 42.52
CA GLU A 428 -18.53 73.34 41.35
C GLU A 428 -18.61 72.53 40.04
N LEU A 429 -19.50 73.03 39.17
CA LEU A 429 -19.71 72.75 37.75
C LEU A 429 -18.39 73.00 36.95
N SER A 430 -18.10 72.39 35.81
CA SER A 430 -18.83 72.38 34.54
C SER A 430 -18.12 71.38 33.62
N GLY A 431 -18.83 70.47 32.94
CA GLY A 431 -19.29 70.67 31.56
C GLY A 431 -18.34 69.93 30.60
N GLY A 432 -18.70 68.76 30.06
CA GLY A 432 -19.73 68.60 29.02
C GLY A 432 -19.00 68.44 27.67
N GLN A 433 -18.73 67.21 27.24
CA GLN A 433 -19.54 66.42 26.29
C GLN A 433 -19.66 66.98 24.87
N GLY A 434 -19.49 66.07 23.90
CA GLY A 434 -19.81 66.21 22.47
C GLY A 434 -18.56 65.92 21.63
N ASN A 435 -18.26 64.70 21.18
CA ASN A 435 -18.99 63.76 20.32
C ASN A 435 -19.27 64.29 18.89
N PHE A 436 -19.31 63.36 17.93
CA PHE A 436 -19.40 63.47 16.46
C PHE A 436 -18.06 63.61 15.74
N GLY A 437 -17.73 62.89 14.68
CA GLY A 437 -18.48 61.91 13.88
C GLY A 437 -17.66 61.53 12.63
N PHE A 438 -17.91 60.32 12.12
CA PHE A 438 -17.49 59.70 10.86
C PHE A 438 -16.95 60.59 9.72
N GLN A 439 -15.89 60.10 9.04
CA GLN A 439 -15.86 60.10 7.58
C GLN A 439 -14.99 58.97 7.00
N MET A 440 -15.63 58.09 6.23
CA MET A 440 -15.01 57.25 5.21
C MET A 440 -14.57 58.13 4.04
N PHE A 441 -13.42 57.82 3.41
CA PHE A 441 -13.32 57.73 1.94
C PHE A 441 -12.09 56.90 1.54
N GLN A 442 -12.35 55.85 0.74
CA GLN A 442 -11.37 55.23 -0.15
C GLN A 442 -11.09 56.18 -1.33
N SER A 443 -9.84 56.23 -1.79
CA SER A 443 -9.40 56.13 -3.20
C SER A 443 -7.94 56.61 -3.29
N ASN A 444 -6.98 55.75 -3.61
CA ASN A 444 -6.57 55.21 -4.91
C ASN A 444 -5.47 56.05 -5.60
N PHE A 445 -4.45 55.32 -6.06
CA PHE A 445 -3.38 55.66 -7.01
C PHE A 445 -2.18 56.52 -6.56
N GLY A 446 -1.03 55.82 -6.60
CA GLY A 446 0.35 56.30 -6.70
C GLY A 446 1.22 55.11 -7.00
#